data_AF-A0A7X9A8A0-F1
#
_entry.id   AF-A0A7X9A8A0-F1
#
_cell.length_a   1.000
_cell.length_b   1.000
_cell.length_c   1.000
_cell.angle_alpha   90.00
_cell.angle_beta   90.00
_cell.angle_gamma   90.00
#
_symmetry.space_group_name_H-M   'P 1'
#
loop_
_entity.id
_entity.type
_entity.pdbx_description
1 polymer ?
#
loop_
_entity_poly.entity_id
_entity_poly.type
_entity_poly.pdbx_seq_one_letter_code
_entity_poly.pdbx_strand_id
1 'polypeptide(L)' 'MALFDNKPPRQDDRPNLTPGVIGAIIGFCFALLWVIFGIWKLLFILILAALGYYIGYRFFSDRESIRKLIDKLFPPGKFR' A
#
# COMPACT_ATOMS: atom_id res chain seq x y z
N MET A 1 -52.79 -10.74 4.43
CA MET A 1 -52.02 -10.00 5.46
C MET A 1 -50.75 -10.78 5.77
N ALA A 2 -49.78 -10.82 4.85
CA ALA A 2 -48.47 -11.48 5.03
C ALA A 2 -47.43 -10.98 4.00
N LEU A 3 -47.45 -9.68 3.67
CA LEU A 3 -46.56 -9.08 2.66
C LEU A 3 -45.40 -8.26 3.28
N PHE A 4 -45.02 -8.50 4.54
CA PHE A 4 -44.03 -7.66 5.22
C PHE A 4 -43.02 -8.42 6.10
N ASP A 5 -42.39 -9.48 5.58
CA ASP A 5 -41.13 -9.93 6.17
C ASP A 5 -40.13 -10.38 5.11
N ASN A 6 -39.69 -9.42 4.29
CA ASN A 6 -38.46 -9.57 3.53
C ASN A 6 -37.58 -8.34 3.79
N LYS A 7 -36.95 -8.37 4.97
CA LYS A 7 -35.95 -7.38 5.37
C LYS A 7 -34.59 -7.83 4.80
N PRO A 8 -33.93 -7.05 3.93
CA PRO A 8 -32.63 -7.44 3.41
C PRO A 8 -31.59 -7.54 4.55
N PRO A 9 -30.62 -8.46 4.45
CA PRO A 9 -29.58 -8.61 5.45
C PRO A 9 -28.78 -7.31 5.56
N ARG A 10 -28.63 -6.81 6.78
CA ARG A 10 -27.80 -5.64 7.08
C ARG A 10 -26.35 -5.96 6.75
N GLN A 11 -25.83 -5.30 5.71
CA GLN A 11 -24.45 -5.41 5.26
C GLN A 11 -23.60 -4.38 6.03
N ASP A 12 -23.49 -4.56 7.35
CA ASP A 12 -22.91 -3.55 8.23
C ASP A 12 -21.65 -4.07 8.96
N ASP A 13 -21.18 -5.28 8.64
CA ASP A 13 -19.93 -5.85 9.18
C ASP A 13 -18.71 -5.30 8.44
N ARG A 14 -18.64 -3.98 8.25
CA ARG A 14 -17.41 -3.32 7.85
C ARG A 14 -16.58 -3.22 9.14
N PRO A 15 -15.47 -3.96 9.30
CA PRO A 15 -14.60 -3.71 10.43
C PRO A 15 -14.18 -2.26 10.35
N ASN A 16 -14.66 -1.46 11.31
CA ASN A 16 -14.24 -0.08 11.47
C ASN A 16 -12.77 -0.14 11.90
N LEU A 17 -11.86 -0.15 10.92
CA LEU A 17 -10.44 -0.01 11.15
C LEU A 17 -10.25 1.38 11.74
N THR A 18 -10.28 1.45 13.07
CA THR A 18 -10.09 2.67 13.82
C THR A 18 -8.76 3.24 13.35
N PRO A 19 -8.70 4.51 12.90
CA PRO A 19 -7.45 5.09 12.39
C PRO A 19 -6.29 4.97 13.39
N GLY A 20 -6.60 4.89 14.69
CA GLY A 20 -5.62 4.60 15.75
C GLY A 20 -4.98 3.21 15.65
N VAL A 21 -5.70 2.16 15.23
CA VAL A 21 -5.15 0.81 15.07
C VAL A 21 -4.22 0.76 13.86
N ILE A 22 -4.59 1.43 12.76
CA ILE A 22 -3.73 1.53 11.58
C ILE A 22 -2.45 2.30 11.93
N GLY A 23 -2.57 3.42 12.64
CA GLY A 23 -1.42 4.21 13.10
C GLY A 23 -0.51 3.41 14.05
N ALA A 24 -1.10 2.65 14.98
CA ALA A 24 -0.36 1.80 15.91
C ALA A 24 0.39 0.68 15.17
N ILE A 25 -0.23 0.01 14.20
CA ILE A 25 0.42 -1.05 13.41
C ILE A 25 1.58 -0.47 12.58
N ILE A 26 1.37 0.67 11.93
CA ILE A 26 2.41 1.33 11.14
C ILE A 26 3.57 1.77 12.03
N GLY A 27 3.28 2.45 13.14
CA GLY A 27 4.30 2.90 14.10
C GLY A 27 5.05 1.74 14.74
N PHE A 28 4.35 0.65 15.10
CA PHE A 28 4.96 -0.55 15.63
C PHE A 28 5.87 -1.24 14.61
N CYS A 29 5.44 -1.34 13.35
CA CYS A 29 6.26 -1.90 12.27
C CYS A 29 7.52 -1.05 12.02
N PHE A 30 7.37 0.29 12.01
CA PHE A 30 8.50 1.22 11.90
C PHE A 30 9.47 1.10 13.08
N ALA A 31 8.95 1.01 14.31
CA ALA A 31 9.76 0.84 15.51
C ALA A 31 10.50 -0.51 15.52
N LEU A 32 9.85 -1.59 15.08
CA LEU A 32 10.47 -2.91 14.98
C LEU A 32 11.59 -2.92 13.95
N LEU A 33 11.37 -2.28 12.78
CA LEU A 33 12.43 -2.04 11.80
C LEU A 33 13.58 -1.25 12.42
N TRP A 34 13.28 -0.16 13.15
CA TRP A 34 14.29 0.69 13.78
C TRP A 34 15.16 -0.08 14.79
N VAL A 35 14.54 -0.91 15.64
CA VAL A 35 15.23 -1.72 16.66
C VAL A 35 16.11 -2.79 16.02
N ILE A 36 15.69 -3.42 14.92
CA ILE A 36 16.47 -4.46 14.23
C ILE A 36 17.64 -3.83 13.44
N PHE A 37 17.44 -2.64 12.86
CA PHE A 37 18.41 -2.00 11.97
C PHE A 37 19.45 -1.14 12.72
N GLY A 38 19.13 -0.60 13.91
CA GLY A 38 20.05 0.25 14.68
C GLY A 38 20.36 1.61 14.01
N ILE A 39 21.15 2.47 14.66
CA ILE A 39 21.47 3.85 14.18
C ILE A 39 22.09 3.84 12.77
N TRP A 40 23.00 2.90 12.50
CA TRP A 40 23.74 2.85 11.24
C TRP A 40 22.86 2.47 10.06
N LYS A 41 21.92 1.55 10.25
CA LYS A 41 21.08 1.17 9.13
C LYS A 41 19.83 2.03 8.97
N LEU A 42 19.48 2.86 9.96
CA LEU A 42 18.54 3.95 9.72
C LEU A 42 19.08 4.90 8.66
N LEU A 43 20.35 5.28 8.73
CA LEU A 43 20.95 6.16 7.72
C LEU A 43 20.90 5.50 6.33
N PHE A 44 21.17 4.20 6.26
CA PHE A 44 21.03 3.42 5.03
C PHE A 44 19.57 3.40 4.54
N ILE A 45 18.60 3.13 5.41
CA ILE A 45 17.17 3.10 5.05
C ILE A 45 16.65 4.48 4.67
N LEU A 46 17.16 5.56 5.29
CA LEU A 46 16.80 6.94 4.96
C LEU A 46 17.29 7.29 3.56
N ILE A 47 18.52 6.92 3.23
CA ILE A 47 19.07 7.08 1.88
C ILE A 47 18.28 6.21 0.89
N LEU A 48 17.99 4.95 1.24
CA LEU A 48 17.22 4.05 0.38
C LEU A 48 15.77 4.51 0.19
N ALA A 49 15.16 5.11 1.22
CA ALA A 49 13.82 5.69 1.17
C ALA A 49 13.81 7.00 0.40
N ALA A 50 14.83 7.85 0.55
CA ALA A 50 15.01 9.04 -0.27
C ALA A 50 15.24 8.67 -1.74
N LEU A 51 16.05 7.63 -1.99
CA LEU A 51 16.31 7.11 -3.33
C LEU A 51 15.08 6.41 -3.90
N GLY A 52 14.35 5.64 -3.09
CA GLY A 52 13.09 4.99 -3.45
C GLY A 52 11.98 6.01 -3.67
N TYR A 53 11.95 7.11 -2.92
CA TYR A 53 11.07 8.24 -3.16
C TYR A 53 11.48 9.00 -4.42
N TYR A 54 12.78 9.20 -4.68
CA TYR A 54 13.24 9.87 -5.90
C TYR A 54 12.97 9.04 -7.15
N ILE A 55 13.32 7.74 -7.11
CA ILE A 55 13.03 6.76 -8.16
C ILE A 55 11.52 6.60 -8.31
N GLY A 56 10.81 6.43 -7.20
CA GLY A 56 9.36 6.27 -7.16
C GLY A 56 8.65 7.50 -7.70
N TYR A 57 8.98 8.71 -7.24
CA TYR A 57 8.46 9.97 -7.75
C TYR A 57 8.78 10.14 -9.24
N ARG A 58 10.00 9.83 -9.67
CA ARG A 58 10.38 9.88 -11.10
C ARG A 58 9.60 8.87 -11.94
N PHE A 59 9.39 7.65 -11.45
CA PHE A 59 8.63 6.61 -12.15
C PHE A 59 7.12 6.86 -12.11
N PHE A 60 6.58 7.37 -11.00
CA PHE A 60 5.15 7.59 -10.80
C PHE A 60 4.68 8.87 -11.51
N SER A 61 5.54 9.89 -11.58
CA SER A 61 5.32 11.08 -12.41
C SER A 61 5.30 10.74 -13.90
N ASP A 62 5.94 9.63 -14.28
CA ASP A 62 6.08 9.15 -15.64
C ASP A 62 5.27 7.85 -15.81
N ARG A 63 3.96 7.93 -15.51
CA ARG A 63 2.98 6.82 -15.69
C ARG A 63 3.17 6.11 -17.03
N GLU A 64 3.56 6.85 -18.06
CA GLU A 64 3.92 6.31 -19.38
C GLU A 64 5.22 5.51 -19.37
N SER A 65 6.30 5.97 -18.73
CA SER A 65 7.53 5.20 -18.59
C SER A 65 7.38 3.99 -17.68
N ILE A 66 6.65 4.08 -16.55
CA ILE A 66 6.28 2.88 -15.76
C ILE A 66 5.52 1.89 -16.63
N ARG A 67 4.50 2.35 -17.38
CA ARG A 67 3.73 1.48 -18.28
C ARG A 67 4.61 0.85 -19.35
N LYS A 68 5.48 1.63 -20.02
CA LYS A 68 6.41 1.13 -21.04
C LYS A 68 7.44 0.14 -20.49
N LEU A 69 7.95 0.36 -19.28
CA LEU A 69 8.88 -0.59 -18.62
C LEU A 69 8.16 -1.86 -18.18
N ILE A 70 6.95 -1.75 -17.64
CA ILE A 70 6.10 -2.90 -17.31
C ILE A 70 5.70 -3.66 -18.59
N ASP A 71 5.29 -2.98 -19.66
CA ASP A 71 4.92 -3.59 -20.95
C ASP A 71 6.12 -4.26 -21.66
N LYS A 72 7.34 -3.83 -21.36
CA LYS A 72 8.58 -4.43 -21.87
C LYS A 72 9.07 -5.60 -21.02
N LEU A 73 8.82 -5.57 -19.71
CA LEU A 73 9.12 -6.66 -18.77
C LEU A 73 8.04 -7.76 -18.76
N PHE A 74 6.79 -7.38 -18.95
CA PHE A 74 5.66 -8.24 -19.28
C PHE A 74 5.39 -8.09 -20.77
N PRO A 75 6.15 -8.77 -21.66
CA PRO A 75 5.90 -8.74 -23.08
C PRO A 75 4.42 -9.03 -23.36
N PRO A 76 3.85 -8.35 -24.37
CA PRO A 76 2.42 -8.13 -24.54
C PRO A 76 1.61 -9.42 -24.62
N GLY A 77 0.99 -9.78 -23.49
CA GLY A 77 -0.09 -10.75 -23.42
C GLY A 77 -1.42 -10.06 -23.76
N LYS A 78 -1.64 -9.85 -25.05
CA LYS A 78 -2.94 -9.74 -25.73
C LYS A 78 -4.16 -10.14 -24.86
N PHE A 79 -4.76 -9.20 -24.15
CA PHE A 79 -6.12 -9.35 -23.61
C PHE A 79 -7.00 -8.26 -24.22
N ARG A 80 -7.63 -8.69 -25.31
CA ARG A 80 -8.83 -8.11 -25.91
C ARG A 80 -10.00 -8.24 -24.93
#